data_AF-A0A7S3YKD9-F1
#
_entry.id   AF-A0A7S3YKD9-F1
#
_cell.length_a   1.000
_cell.length_b   1.000
_cell.length_c   1.000
_cell.angle_alpha   90.00
_cell.angle_beta   90.00
_cell.angle_gamma   90.00
#
_symmetry.space_group_name_H-M   'P 1'
#
loop_
_entity.id
_entity.type
_entity.pdbx_description
1 polymer ?
#
loop_
_entity_poly.entity_id
_entity_poly.type
_entity_poly.pdbx_seq_one_letter_code
_entity_poly.pdbx_strand_id
1 'polypeptide(L)'
;AAARKFAIETVVFVNAEIKLIKCIVNGILVDLSANTLGALAPVRFFDLVDEACGKNHLFKRSVIVLKAWSTYESRILASHQSLLSTYALQVMLLYVINVNHDSIHTPLQALYLFLQTYSDFDWETYGISATRRFQVL
;
A
#
# COMPACT_ATOMS: atom_id res chain seq x y z
N ALA A 1 26.07 11.97 25.16
CA ALA A 1 25.19 12.40 24.06
C ALA A 1 23.87 12.89 24.66
N ALA A 2 23.42 14.11 24.34
CA ALA A 2 22.16 14.63 24.86
C ALA A 2 20.99 13.81 24.29
N ALA A 3 20.10 13.30 25.15
CA ALA A 3 18.92 12.57 24.73
C ALA A 3 18.00 13.49 23.92
N ARG A 4 17.68 13.08 22.69
CA ARG A 4 16.78 13.83 21.80
C ARG A 4 15.36 13.73 22.39
N LYS A 5 14.80 14.86 22.82
CA LYS A 5 13.42 14.92 23.31
C LYS A 5 12.46 14.96 22.10
N PHE A 6 11.44 14.11 22.11
CA PHE A 6 10.38 14.11 21.11
C PHE A 6 9.10 14.67 21.76
N ALA A 7 8.41 15.59 21.07
CA ALA A 7 7.10 16.07 21.51
C ALA A 7 6.06 15.01 21.17
N ILE A 8 5.29 14.58 22.16
CA ILE A 8 4.23 13.57 22.02
C ILE A 8 2.91 14.25 22.37
N GLU A 9 1.97 14.20 21.44
CA GLU A 9 0.64 14.80 21.56
C GLU A 9 -0.44 13.75 21.27
N THR A 10 -1.65 13.99 21.75
CA THR A 10 -2.85 13.23 21.37
C THR A 10 -2.70 11.70 21.52
N VAL A 11 -2.28 11.25 22.71
CA VAL A 11 -2.13 9.83 23.01
C VAL A 11 -3.51 9.20 23.24
N VAL A 12 -3.89 8.24 22.39
CA VAL A 12 -5.17 7.54 22.43
C VAL A 12 -4.91 6.04 22.47
N PHE A 13 -5.52 5.34 23.41
CA PHE A 13 -5.53 3.88 23.44
C PHE A 13 -6.74 3.34 22.70
N VAL A 14 -6.51 2.43 21.75
CA VAL A 14 -7.55 1.74 20.98
C VAL A 14 -7.59 0.29 21.39
N ASN A 15 -8.70 -0.11 22.01
CA ASN A 15 -8.93 -1.47 22.49
C ASN A 15 -9.69 -2.29 21.45
N ALA A 16 -8.98 -2.78 20.43
CA ALA A 16 -9.49 -3.70 19.41
C ALA A 16 -8.81 -5.08 19.52
N GLU A 17 -9.06 -5.98 18.57
CA GLU A 17 -8.39 -7.29 18.48
C GLU A 17 -6.86 -7.16 18.58
N ILE A 18 -6.31 -6.18 17.87
CA ILE A 18 -4.95 -5.69 18.07
C ILE A 18 -5.04 -4.40 18.88
N LYS A 19 -4.43 -4.39 20.07
CA LYS A 19 -4.34 -3.20 20.93
C LYS A 19 -3.37 -2.20 20.30
N LEU A 20 -3.82 -0.95 20.14
CA LEU A 20 -3.01 0.12 19.54
C LEU A 20 -2.90 1.31 20.50
N ILE A 21 -1.76 1.98 20.48
CA ILE A 21 -1.60 3.34 20.98
C ILE A 21 -1.41 4.24 19.76
N LYS A 22 -2.32 5.18 19.56
CA LYS A 22 -2.18 6.22 18.55
C LYS A 22 -1.62 7.47 19.21
N CYS A 23 -0.64 8.11 18.61
CA CYS A 23 -0.09 9.37 19.10
C CYS A 23 0.47 10.20 17.95
N ILE A 24 0.68 11.48 18.22
CA ILE A 24 1.37 12.38 17.30
C ILE A 24 2.78 12.60 17.85
N VAL A 25 3.80 12.26 17.07
CA VAL A 25 5.21 12.47 17.42
C VAL A 25 5.79 13.51 16.46
N ASN A 26 6.12 14.70 16.97
CA ASN A 26 6.60 15.83 16.15
C ASN A 26 5.73 16.10 14.90
N GLY A 27 4.40 16.06 15.05
CA GLY A 27 3.45 16.28 13.94
C GLY A 27 3.17 15.07 13.04
N ILE A 28 3.82 13.93 13.28
CA ILE A 28 3.58 12.68 12.53
C ILE A 28 2.62 11.80 13.32
N LEU A 29 1.52 11.37 12.70
CA LEU A 29 0.62 10.37 13.30
C LEU A 29 1.30 9.00 13.31
N VAL A 30 1.37 8.39 14.49
CA VAL A 30 2.02 7.10 14.74
C VAL A 30 1.03 6.15 15.40
N ASP A 31 0.89 4.96 14.81
CA ASP A 31 0.18 3.84 15.41
C ASP A 31 1.22 2.85 15.98
N LEU A 32 1.19 2.65 17.29
CA LEU A 32 2.05 1.71 18.02
C LEU A 32 1.25 0.46 18.36
N SER A 33 1.80 -0.70 18.02
CA SER A 33 1.25 -2.00 18.39
C SER A 33 2.36 -2.86 18.98
N ALA A 34 2.00 -3.80 19.85
CA ALA A 34 2.95 -4.72 20.47
C ALA A 34 2.78 -6.13 19.91
N ASN A 35 3.89 -6.82 19.67
CA ASN A 35 3.94 -8.22 19.23
C ASN A 35 3.23 -8.51 17.89
N THR A 36 3.22 -7.55 16.97
CA THR A 36 2.58 -7.63 15.64
C THR A 36 3.61 -7.84 14.52
N LEU A 37 4.58 -8.74 14.73
CA LEU A 37 5.68 -9.00 13.78
C LEU A 37 5.19 -9.35 12.36
N GLY A 38 4.02 -10.01 12.25
CA GLY A 38 3.41 -10.32 10.95
C GLY A 38 3.12 -9.09 10.08
N ALA A 39 2.92 -7.91 10.68
CA ALA A 39 2.71 -6.66 9.96
C ALA A 39 3.98 -6.15 9.25
N LEU A 40 5.16 -6.64 9.63
CA LEU A 40 6.43 -6.28 8.99
C LEU A 40 6.67 -7.06 7.68
N ALA A 41 6.10 -8.25 7.54
CA ALA A 41 6.30 -9.08 6.35
C ALA A 41 5.81 -8.40 5.06
N PRO A 42 4.60 -7.79 5.02
CA PRO A 42 4.18 -6.97 3.87
C PRO A 42 5.14 -5.84 3.52
N VAL A 43 5.73 -5.18 4.51
CA VAL A 43 6.67 -4.07 4.27
C VAL A 43 7.89 -4.58 3.51
N ARG A 44 8.51 -5.67 3.99
CA ARG A 44 9.67 -6.26 3.30
C ARG A 44 9.29 -6.83 1.94
N PHE A 45 8.12 -7.45 1.83
CA PHE A 45 7.62 -7.98 0.57
C PHE A 45 7.52 -6.90 -0.51
N PHE A 46 6.88 -5.76 -0.21
CA PHE A 46 6.75 -4.68 -1.19
C PHE A 46 8.07 -3.96 -1.49
N ASP A 47 9.02 -3.94 -0.55
CA ASP A 47 10.38 -3.48 -0.84
C ASP A 47 11.08 -4.38 -1.86
N LEU A 48 11.02 -5.71 -1.68
CA LEU A 48 11.60 -6.66 -2.62
C LEU A 48 10.93 -6.63 -3.99
N VAL A 49 9.61 -6.45 -4.03
CA VAL A 49 8.84 -6.26 -5.26
C VAL A 49 9.29 -5.01 -6.00
N ASP A 50 9.52 -3.90 -5.31
CA ASP A 50 9.95 -2.65 -5.93
C ASP A 50 11.37 -2.75 -6.46
N GLU A 51 12.28 -3.40 -5.73
CA GLU A 51 13.63 -3.74 -6.19
C GLU A 51 13.58 -4.60 -7.46
N ALA A 52 12.73 -5.65 -7.48
CA ALA A 52 12.56 -6.54 -8.62
C ALA A 52 11.87 -5.87 -9.82
N CYS A 53 10.93 -4.97 -9.58
CA CYS A 53 10.26 -4.18 -10.62
C CYS A 53 11.24 -3.19 -11.28
N GLY A 54 12.18 -2.65 -10.50
CA GLY A 54 13.20 -1.72 -10.98
C GLY A 54 12.58 -0.43 -11.54
N LYS A 55 13.07 -0.01 -12.71
CA LYS A 55 12.55 1.17 -13.45
C LYS A 55 12.45 2.44 -12.59
N ASN A 56 13.48 2.68 -11.76
CA ASN A 56 13.56 3.81 -10.82
C ASN A 56 12.37 3.85 -9.85
N HIS A 57 12.25 2.79 -9.03
CA HIS A 57 11.19 2.60 -8.04
C HIS A 57 9.79 2.76 -8.62
N LEU A 58 9.56 2.17 -9.80
CA LEU A 58 8.30 2.31 -10.53
C LEU A 58 7.12 1.83 -9.69
N PHE A 59 7.27 0.71 -8.97
CA PHE A 59 6.22 0.18 -8.11
C PHE A 59 5.85 1.19 -7.01
N LYS A 60 6.80 1.63 -6.17
CA LYS A 60 6.53 2.59 -5.10
C LYS A 60 5.97 3.93 -5.60
N ARG A 61 6.49 4.44 -6.72
CA ARG A 61 5.98 5.67 -7.33
C ARG A 61 4.55 5.49 -7.84
N SER A 62 4.23 4.33 -8.40
CA SER A 62 2.86 3.98 -8.80
C SER A 62 1.93 3.85 -7.60
N VAL A 63 2.41 3.30 -6.47
CA VAL A 63 1.64 3.26 -5.21
C VAL A 63 1.30 4.67 -4.72
N ILE A 64 2.22 5.64 -4.82
CA ILE A 64 1.94 7.04 -4.44
C ILE A 64 0.82 7.64 -5.31
N VAL A 65 0.92 7.47 -6.63
CA VAL A 65 -0.09 7.97 -7.58
C VAL A 65 -1.44 7.29 -7.35
N LEU A 66 -1.44 5.97 -7.17
CA LEU A 66 -2.66 5.21 -6.87
C LEU A 66 -3.30 5.69 -5.57
N LYS A 67 -2.51 5.86 -4.49
CA LYS A 67 -3.03 6.38 -3.22
C LYS A 67 -3.60 7.78 -3.36
N ALA A 68 -2.97 8.67 -4.12
CA ALA A 68 -3.49 10.01 -4.37
C ALA A 68 -4.86 9.95 -5.05
N TRP A 69 -4.99 9.18 -6.13
CA TRP A 69 -6.28 8.97 -6.79
C TRP A 69 -7.31 8.31 -5.86
N SER A 70 -6.92 7.27 -5.11
CA SER A 70 -7.81 6.54 -4.21
C SER A 70 -8.30 7.35 -3.01
N THR A 71 -7.50 8.31 -2.54
CA THR A 71 -7.87 9.20 -1.43
C THR A 71 -8.69 10.39 -1.89
N TYR A 72 -8.27 11.07 -2.96
CA TYR A 72 -8.83 12.36 -3.33
C TYR A 72 -9.96 12.25 -4.36
N GLU A 73 -9.87 11.32 -5.31
CA GLU A 73 -10.84 11.19 -6.40
C GLU A 73 -11.88 10.11 -6.11
N SER A 74 -11.46 8.85 -6.01
CA SER A 74 -12.41 7.72 -5.88
C SER A 74 -12.88 7.45 -4.46
N ARG A 75 -12.17 7.97 -3.45
CA ARG A 75 -12.49 7.83 -2.01
C ARG A 75 -12.62 6.37 -1.55
N ILE A 76 -11.91 5.46 -2.21
CA ILE A 76 -11.90 4.02 -1.88
C ILE A 76 -10.88 3.67 -0.77
N LEU A 77 -9.96 4.58 -0.47
CA LEU A 77 -8.91 4.42 0.54
C LEU A 77 -9.25 5.21 1.81
N ALA A 78 -9.87 4.59 2.82
CA ALA A 78 -9.81 4.97 4.24
C ALA A 78 -10.80 4.15 5.10
N SER A 79 -10.46 4.00 6.38
CA SER A 79 -11.20 3.28 7.42
C SER A 79 -12.60 3.82 7.74
N HIS A 80 -12.98 5.00 7.24
CA HIS A 80 -14.31 5.59 7.45
C HIS A 80 -15.32 5.22 6.35
N GLN A 81 -14.86 4.84 5.15
CA GLN A 81 -15.71 4.42 4.03
C GLN A 81 -15.48 2.95 3.61
N SER A 82 -14.47 2.29 4.19
CA SER A 82 -14.37 0.83 4.33
C SER A 82 -14.42 -0.01 3.06
N LEU A 83 -13.92 0.48 1.92
CA LEU A 83 -13.90 -0.32 0.69
C LEU A 83 -12.62 -1.16 0.56
N LEU A 84 -11.42 -0.55 0.52
CA LEU A 84 -10.16 -1.27 0.33
C LEU A 84 -9.04 -0.77 1.24
N SER A 85 -8.24 -1.69 1.78
CA SER A 85 -7.04 -1.35 2.55
C SER A 85 -5.89 -0.94 1.63
N THR A 86 -4.92 -0.19 2.16
CA THR A 86 -3.68 0.15 1.43
C THR A 86 -2.93 -1.11 0.99
N TYR A 87 -3.02 -2.20 1.75
CA TYR A 87 -2.43 -3.48 1.38
C TYR A 87 -3.14 -4.08 0.15
N ALA A 88 -4.47 -4.11 0.14
CA ALA A 88 -5.26 -4.62 -0.98
C ALA A 88 -4.94 -3.86 -2.28
N LEU A 89 -4.93 -2.53 -2.24
CA LEU A 89 -4.59 -1.70 -3.41
C LEU A 89 -3.18 -1.96 -3.93
N GLN A 90 -2.20 -2.19 -3.04
CA GLN A 90 -0.84 -2.55 -3.46
C GLN A 90 -0.79 -3.93 -4.12
N VAL A 91 -1.54 -4.92 -3.62
CA VAL A 91 -1.63 -6.26 -4.26
C VAL A 91 -2.32 -6.17 -5.63
N MET A 92 -3.36 -5.36 -5.76
CA MET A 92 -4.03 -5.10 -7.04
C MET A 92 -3.09 -4.44 -8.05
N LEU A 93 -2.39 -3.38 -7.64
CA LEU A 93 -1.40 -2.72 -8.47
C LEU A 93 -0.27 -3.67 -8.87
N LEU A 94 0.16 -4.53 -7.93
CA LEU A 94 1.18 -5.54 -8.18
C LEU A 94 0.77 -6.49 -9.30
N TYR A 95 -0.47 -6.96 -9.28
CA TYR A 95 -1.01 -7.82 -10.33
C TYR A 95 -0.96 -7.13 -11.70
N VAL A 96 -1.43 -5.88 -11.79
CA VAL A 96 -1.42 -5.09 -13.03
C VAL A 96 -0.01 -4.90 -13.57
N ILE A 97 0.93 -4.54 -12.70
CA ILE A 97 2.34 -4.35 -13.07
C ILE A 97 2.96 -5.67 -13.52
N ASN A 98 2.68 -6.78 -12.86
CA ASN A 98 3.24 -8.08 -13.25
C ASN A 98 2.75 -8.53 -14.63
N VAL A 99 1.46 -8.33 -14.93
CA VAL A 99 0.87 -8.68 -16.23
C VAL A 99 1.42 -7.80 -17.36
N ASN A 100 1.71 -6.54 -17.08
CA ASN A 100 2.11 -5.54 -18.08
C ASN A 100 3.56 -5.05 -17.87
N HIS A 101 4.41 -5.89 -17.29
CA HIS A 101 5.73 -5.47 -16.80
C HIS A 101 6.61 -4.90 -17.92
N ASP A 102 6.49 -5.40 -19.15
CA ASP A 102 7.24 -4.92 -20.30
C ASP A 102 6.79 -3.55 -20.80
N SER A 103 5.48 -3.25 -20.75
CA SER A 103 4.89 -2.05 -21.36
C SER A 103 4.77 -0.85 -20.42
N ILE A 104 4.78 -1.09 -19.09
CA ILE A 104 4.68 -0.01 -18.11
C ILE A 104 6.05 0.58 -17.82
N HIS A 105 6.18 1.88 -18.03
CA HIS A 105 7.40 2.64 -17.72
C HIS A 105 7.16 3.85 -16.81
N THR A 106 5.90 4.21 -16.58
CA THR A 106 5.55 5.39 -15.80
C THR A 106 4.44 5.11 -14.78
N PRO A 107 4.42 5.83 -13.65
CA PRO A 107 3.35 5.70 -12.65
C PRO A 107 1.95 6.00 -13.19
N LEU A 108 1.84 6.93 -14.14
CA LEU A 108 0.54 7.27 -14.73
C LEU A 108 0.01 6.16 -15.65
N GLN A 109 0.88 5.51 -16.42
CA GLN A 109 0.50 4.31 -17.19
C GLN A 109 0.03 3.18 -16.27
N ALA A 110 0.71 2.98 -15.13
CA ALA A 110 0.30 1.99 -14.15
C ALA A 110 -1.09 2.29 -13.59
N LEU A 111 -1.40 3.57 -13.29
CA LEU A 111 -2.74 3.97 -12.88
C LEU A 111 -3.78 3.76 -14.00
N TYR A 112 -3.47 4.14 -15.24
CA TYR A 112 -4.37 3.95 -16.37
C TYR A 112 -4.74 2.47 -16.56
N LEU A 113 -3.73 1.60 -16.60
CA LEU A 113 -3.95 0.15 -16.74
C LEU A 113 -4.64 -0.45 -15.52
N PHE A 114 -4.40 0.09 -14.32
CA PHE A 114 -5.13 -0.32 -13.12
C PHE A 114 -6.63 -0.05 -13.27
N LEU A 115 -6.99 1.16 -13.70
CA LEU A 115 -8.38 1.54 -13.91
C LEU A 115 -9.04 0.70 -15.01
N GLN A 116 -8.35 0.51 -16.13
CA GLN A 116 -8.82 -0.31 -17.23
C GLN A 116 -8.96 -1.79 -16.86
N THR A 117 -8.04 -2.33 -16.06
CA THR A 117 -8.09 -3.74 -15.66
C THR A 117 -9.28 -4.00 -14.74
N TYR A 118 -9.53 -3.10 -13.78
CA TYR A 118 -10.54 -3.30 -12.75
C TYR A 118 -11.92 -2.72 -13.09
N SER A 119 -12.08 -1.99 -14.19
CA SER A 119 -13.39 -1.59 -14.69
C SER A 119 -14.24 -2.76 -15.18
N ASP A 120 -13.59 -3.75 -15.80
CA ASP A 120 -14.25 -4.91 -16.43
C ASP A 120 -13.81 -6.24 -15.79
N PHE A 121 -13.21 -6.21 -14.60
CA PHE A 121 -12.78 -7.41 -13.91
C PHE A 121 -13.99 -8.20 -13.39
N ASP A 122 -14.05 -9.50 -13.70
CA ASP A 122 -15.09 -10.39 -13.21
C ASP A 122 -14.81 -10.80 -11.75
N TRP A 123 -15.33 -10.00 -10.84
CA TRP A 123 -15.24 -10.20 -9.39
C TRP A 123 -16.11 -11.34 -8.86
N GLU A 124 -17.07 -11.85 -9.64
CA GLU A 124 -17.93 -12.97 -9.22
C GLU A 124 -17.18 -14.30 -9.39
N THR A 125 -16.35 -14.40 -10.43
CA THR A 125 -15.62 -15.63 -10.78
C THR A 125 -14.19 -15.65 -10.27
N TYR A 126 -13.51 -14.49 -10.21
CA TYR A 126 -12.06 -14.43 -9.97
C TYR A 126 -11.66 -13.62 -8.73
N GLY A 127 -10.56 -14.06 -8.12
CA GLY A 127 -9.86 -13.33 -7.06
C GLY A 127 -8.48 -12.86 -7.51
N ILE A 128 -7.95 -11.85 -6.83
CA ILE A 128 -6.62 -11.29 -7.10
C ILE A 128 -5.60 -11.92 -6.17
N SER A 129 -4.45 -12.32 -6.72
CA SER A 129 -3.35 -12.90 -5.95
C SER A 129 -1.99 -12.40 -6.39
N ALA A 130 -1.10 -12.24 -5.42
CA ALA A 130 0.32 -11.94 -5.61
C ALA A 130 1.19 -13.19 -5.91
N THR A 131 0.61 -14.39 -5.91
CA THR A 131 1.36 -15.66 -6.04
C THR A 131 1.67 -16.07 -7.47
N ARG A 132 1.18 -15.37 -8.50
CA ARG A 132 1.68 -15.60 -9.87
C ARG A 132 3.15 -15.20 -9.91
N ARG A 133 4.00 -16.05 -10.51
CA ARG A 133 5.44 -15.78 -10.71
C ARG A 133 5.61 -14.36 -11.24
N PHE A 134 6.42 -13.56 -10.53
CA PHE A 134 6.94 -12.32 -11.08
C PHE A 134 7.84 -12.71 -12.25
N GLN A 135 7.42 -12.44 -13.48
CA GLN A 135 8.28 -12.63 -14.64
C GLN A 135 9.19 -11.41 -14.70
N VAL A 136 10.33 -11.49 -14.03
CA VAL A 136 11.44 -10.55 -14.22
C VAL A 136 12.28 -11.15 -15.33
N LEU A 137 12.30 -10.51 -16.50
CA LEU A 137 13.26 -10.82 -17.57
C LEU A 137 14.69 -10.61 -17.08
#